data_AF-A0A0X8CGL4-F1
#
_entry.id   AF-A0A0X8CGL4-F1
#
_cell.length_a   1.000
_cell.length_b   1.000
_cell.length_c   1.000
_cell.angle_alpha   90.00
_cell.angle_beta   90.00
_cell.angle_gamma   90.00
#
_symmetry.space_group_name_H-M   'P 1'
#
loop_
_entity.id
_entity.type
_entity.pdbx_description
1 polymer ?
#
loop_
_entity_poly.entity_id
_entity_poly.type
_entity_poly.pdbx_seq_one_letter_code
_entity_poly.pdbx_strand_id
1 'polypeptide(L)'
;MLAALIAASIALPISAEAQELVPYTIVGNGIPASLTGSPGDAVRGRALVLARTTTCILCHSGPFPETRFQGDLAPDLTGAGNRWSVSQLRLRLVDASRFNPETIMPSYYRHDGLVRVGRNFVGKPILSAAEIEDIVAYLATLRD
;
A
#
# COMPACT_ATOMS: atom_id res chain seq x y z
N MET A 1 18.69 -32.96 46.35
CA MET A 1 17.66 -33.44 45.40
C MET A 1 16.96 -32.20 44.86
N LEU A 2 17.16 -31.88 43.58
CA LEU A 2 16.79 -30.62 42.93
C LEU A 2 15.28 -30.61 42.63
N ALA A 3 14.54 -29.61 43.10
CA ALA A 3 13.13 -29.41 42.76
C ALA A 3 13.02 -28.65 41.44
N ALA A 4 12.38 -29.25 40.44
CA ALA A 4 12.12 -28.63 39.14
C ALA A 4 10.76 -27.91 39.17
N LEU A 5 10.77 -26.59 39.01
CA LEU A 5 9.56 -25.78 38.78
C LEU A 5 9.24 -25.77 37.28
N ILE A 6 8.09 -26.33 36.91
CA ILE A 6 7.54 -26.25 35.54
C ILE A 6 6.71 -24.96 35.46
N ALA A 7 7.22 -23.95 34.75
CA ALA A 7 6.46 -22.75 34.44
C ALA A 7 5.54 -23.04 33.25
N ALA A 8 4.22 -23.01 33.48
CA ALA A 8 3.22 -23.14 32.42
C ALA A 8 3.04 -21.78 31.73
N SER A 9 3.48 -21.68 30.48
CA SER A 9 3.30 -20.49 29.64
C SER A 9 1.85 -20.41 29.12
N ILE A 10 1.09 -19.43 29.60
CA ILE A 10 -0.25 -19.10 29.10
C ILE A 10 -0.06 -18.31 27.79
N ALA A 11 -0.36 -18.94 26.66
CA ALA A 11 -0.42 -18.25 25.36
C ALA A 11 -1.74 -17.49 25.25
N LEU A 12 -1.70 -16.15 25.21
CA LEU A 12 -2.87 -15.33 24.89
C LEU A 12 -3.19 -15.43 23.38
N PRO A 13 -4.47 -15.56 23.00
CA PRO A 13 -4.86 -15.50 21.60
C PRO A 13 -4.74 -14.05 21.10
N ILE A 14 -4.01 -13.85 20.02
CA ILE A 14 -4.01 -12.57 19.28
C ILE A 14 -5.28 -12.57 18.43
N SER A 15 -6.29 -11.80 18.84
CA SER A 15 -7.44 -11.50 18.00
C SER A 15 -6.99 -10.61 16.85
N ALA A 16 -7.18 -11.08 15.62
CA ALA A 16 -7.02 -10.26 14.42
C ALA A 16 -8.22 -9.30 14.31
N GLU A 17 -8.14 -8.14 14.95
CA GLU A 17 -9.10 -7.06 14.70
C GLU A 17 -9.05 -6.65 13.23
N ALA A 18 -10.21 -6.32 12.66
CA ALA A 18 -10.25 -5.66 11.36
C ALA A 18 -9.54 -4.31 11.52
N GLN A 19 -8.42 -4.13 10.82
CA GLN A 19 -7.68 -2.87 10.84
C GLN A 19 -8.63 -1.77 10.31
N GLU A 20 -9.21 -0.99 11.22
CA GLU A 20 -10.05 0.14 10.84
C GLU A 20 -9.20 1.14 10.07
N LEU A 21 -9.75 1.71 8.99
CA LEU A 21 -9.02 2.70 8.21
C LEU A 21 -8.71 3.90 9.10
N VAL A 22 -7.43 4.22 9.22
CA VAL A 22 -7.01 5.48 9.82
C VAL A 22 -7.65 6.64 9.04
N PRO A 23 -8.32 7.60 9.71
CA PRO A 23 -8.88 8.77 9.06
C PRO A 23 -7.80 9.59 8.35
N TYR A 24 -8.14 10.15 7.19
CA TYR A 24 -7.26 11.05 6.44
C TYR A 24 -8.04 12.20 5.83
N THR A 25 -7.37 13.33 5.64
CA THR A 25 -7.94 14.52 5.01
C THR A 25 -7.31 14.75 3.64
N ILE A 26 -8.16 14.92 2.64
CA ILE A 26 -7.74 15.33 1.30
C ILE A 26 -7.68 16.85 1.27
N VAL A 27 -6.54 17.40 0.85
CA VAL A 27 -6.35 18.84 0.63
C VAL A 27 -5.93 19.04 -0.83
N GLY A 28 -6.79 19.69 -1.61
CA GLY A 28 -6.61 19.82 -3.05
C GLY A 28 -6.57 18.44 -3.72
N ASN A 29 -5.44 18.11 -4.34
CA ASN A 29 -5.25 16.85 -5.07
C ASN A 29 -4.33 15.86 -4.35
N GLY A 30 -4.18 15.95 -3.03
CA GLY A 30 -3.34 15.06 -2.25
C GLY A 30 -3.82 14.84 -0.81
N ILE A 31 -3.14 13.91 -0.12
CA ILE A 31 -3.28 13.67 1.32
C ILE A 31 -1.96 14.13 1.97
N PRO A 32 -1.90 15.32 2.60
CA PRO A 32 -0.64 15.86 3.12
C PRO A 32 -0.06 15.06 4.29
N ALA A 33 -0.91 14.67 5.24
CA ALA A 33 -0.50 13.91 6.42
C ALA A 33 -0.17 12.45 6.05
N SER A 34 0.84 11.88 6.68
CA SER A 34 1.10 10.42 6.61
C SER A 34 -0.05 9.66 7.27
N LEU A 35 -0.43 8.52 6.69
CA LEU A 35 -1.45 7.63 7.25
C LEU A 35 -0.98 6.94 8.55
N THR A 36 0.32 6.95 8.83
CA THR A 36 0.93 6.33 10.02
C THR A 36 1.55 7.35 10.98
N GLY A 37 1.60 8.62 10.59
CA GLY A 37 2.35 9.65 11.31
C GLY A 37 3.87 9.52 11.23
N SER A 38 4.39 8.52 10.53
CA SER A 38 5.83 8.28 10.30
C SER A 38 6.16 8.21 8.81
N PRO A 39 7.41 8.47 8.40
CA PRO A 39 7.85 8.21 7.03
C PRO A 39 7.81 6.71 6.71
N GLY A 40 7.51 6.38 5.46
CA GLY A 40 7.63 5.01 4.95
C GLY A 40 9.09 4.61 4.67
N ASP A 41 9.31 3.30 4.52
CA ASP A 41 10.58 2.69 4.14
C ASP A 41 10.58 2.38 2.64
N ALA A 42 11.44 3.07 1.89
CA ALA A 42 11.54 2.91 0.45
C ALA A 42 12.03 1.52 0.01
N VAL A 43 12.80 0.80 0.83
CA VAL A 43 13.26 -0.56 0.51
C VAL A 43 12.08 -1.52 0.58
N ARG A 44 11.27 -1.43 1.64
CA ARG A 44 10.02 -2.19 1.73
C ARG A 44 9.03 -1.78 0.65
N GLY A 45 8.94 -0.49 0.34
CA GLY A 45 8.12 0.04 -0.74
C GLY A 45 8.46 -0.54 -2.10
N ARG A 46 9.75 -0.64 -2.43
CA ARG A 46 10.22 -1.29 -3.66
C ARG A 46 9.81 -2.76 -3.69
N ALA A 47 10.04 -3.48 -2.59
CA ALA A 47 9.66 -4.88 -2.48
C ALA A 47 8.15 -5.07 -2.69
N LEU A 48 7.33 -4.17 -2.13
CA LEU A 48 5.89 -4.14 -2.32
C LEU A 48 5.52 -3.85 -3.77
N VAL A 49 6.12 -2.86 -4.44
CA VAL A 49 5.80 -2.57 -5.87
C VAL A 49 6.07 -3.78 -6.77
N LEU A 50 7.10 -4.56 -6.47
CA LEU A 50 7.47 -5.77 -7.21
C LEU A 50 6.71 -7.03 -6.77
N ALA A 51 5.96 -6.96 -5.66
CA ALA A 51 5.30 -8.12 -5.10
C ALA A 51 4.11 -8.56 -5.96
N ARG A 52 3.94 -9.88 -6.09
CA ARG A 52 2.77 -10.47 -6.77
C ARG A 52 1.45 -10.26 -6.01
N THR A 53 1.52 -9.83 -4.75
CA THR A 53 0.35 -9.61 -3.88
C THR A 53 -0.23 -8.20 -4.01
N THR A 54 0.58 -7.22 -4.39
CA THR A 54 0.17 -5.81 -4.60
C THR A 54 -0.06 -5.51 -6.09
N THR A 55 0.53 -6.32 -6.98
CA THR A 55 0.28 -6.36 -8.43
C THR A 55 0.60 -5.06 -9.21
N CYS A 56 1.40 -4.14 -8.67
CA CYS A 56 1.69 -2.87 -9.34
C CYS A 56 2.32 -3.07 -10.72
N ILE A 57 3.35 -3.93 -10.80
CA ILE A 57 4.05 -4.26 -12.05
C ILE A 57 3.26 -5.14 -13.03
N LEU A 58 2.08 -5.65 -12.64
CA LEU A 58 1.19 -6.32 -13.58
C LEU A 58 0.62 -5.32 -14.60
N CYS A 59 0.46 -4.07 -14.19
CA CYS A 59 -0.08 -3.00 -15.03
C CYS A 59 0.98 -2.00 -15.49
N HIS A 60 1.97 -1.72 -14.65
CA HIS A 60 2.97 -0.69 -14.92
C HIS A 60 4.35 -1.26 -15.29
N SER A 61 5.04 -0.59 -16.19
CA SER A 61 6.49 -0.69 -16.37
C SER A 61 7.25 0.25 -15.42
N GLY A 62 8.56 0.08 -15.30
CA GLY A 62 9.41 0.94 -14.51
C GLY A 62 10.90 0.55 -14.53
N PRO A 63 11.72 1.20 -13.69
CA PRO A 63 13.17 1.01 -13.66
C PRO A 63 13.56 -0.25 -12.87
N PHE A 64 13.04 -1.41 -13.33
CA PHE A 64 13.23 -2.73 -12.71
C PHE A 64 13.86 -3.70 -13.72
N PRO A 65 15.12 -3.50 -14.13
CA PRO A 65 15.75 -4.30 -15.18
C PRO A 65 15.83 -5.80 -14.84
N GLU A 66 15.83 -6.16 -13.55
CA GLU A 66 15.80 -7.54 -13.09
C GLU A 66 14.43 -8.21 -13.22
N THR A 67 13.36 -7.42 -13.35
CA THR A 67 11.98 -7.90 -13.40
C THR A 67 11.51 -8.06 -14.83
N ARG A 68 11.30 -9.32 -15.23
CA ARG A 68 10.70 -9.67 -16.53
C ARG A 68 9.18 -9.54 -16.48
N PHE A 69 8.55 -9.35 -17.64
CA PHE A 69 7.09 -9.29 -17.81
C PHE A 69 6.41 -8.20 -16.99
N GLN A 70 6.89 -6.96 -17.16
CA GLN A 70 6.20 -5.78 -16.64
C GLN A 70 5.03 -5.41 -17.54
N GLY A 71 3.97 -4.87 -16.97
CA GLY A 71 2.76 -4.50 -17.69
C GLY A 71 2.90 -3.22 -18.52
N ASP A 72 1.98 -3.05 -19.46
CA ASP A 72 1.87 -1.90 -20.35
C ASP A 72 0.45 -1.29 -20.35
N LEU A 73 -0.41 -1.73 -19.42
CA LEU A 73 -1.79 -1.25 -19.27
C LEU A 73 -1.86 0.15 -18.64
N ALA A 74 -0.81 0.56 -17.94
CA ALA A 74 -0.74 1.82 -17.23
C ALA A 74 0.62 2.52 -17.45
N PRO A 75 0.74 3.84 -17.21
CA PRO A 75 1.96 4.59 -17.50
C PRO A 75 3.18 4.09 -16.72
N ASP A 76 4.36 4.22 -17.32
CA ASP A 76 5.63 3.88 -16.69
C ASP A 76 5.85 4.61 -15.34
N LEU A 77 6.36 3.91 -14.32
CA LEU A 77 6.63 4.45 -12.98
C LEU A 77 7.94 5.24 -12.89
N THR A 78 8.84 5.12 -13.86
CA THR A 78 10.07 5.94 -13.96
C THR A 78 9.69 7.42 -13.89
N GLY A 79 10.38 8.21 -13.07
CA GLY A 79 10.10 9.64 -12.89
C GLY A 79 8.82 9.97 -12.12
N ALA A 80 8.16 9.00 -11.46
CA ALA A 80 6.95 9.26 -10.68
C ALA A 80 7.18 10.32 -9.59
N GLY A 81 8.35 10.34 -8.96
CA GLY A 81 8.75 11.32 -7.96
C GLY A 81 9.04 12.72 -8.54
N ASN A 82 9.20 12.85 -9.86
CA ASN A 82 9.26 14.15 -10.55
C ASN A 82 7.86 14.66 -10.88
N ARG A 83 6.95 13.75 -11.27
CA ARG A 83 5.59 14.09 -11.68
C ARG A 83 4.69 14.48 -10.50
N TRP A 84 4.86 13.82 -9.36
CA TRP A 84 3.92 13.94 -8.25
C TRP A 84 4.63 14.17 -6.92
N SER A 85 4.04 15.04 -6.10
CA SER A 85 4.47 15.20 -4.70
C SER A 85 4.11 13.96 -3.87
N VAL A 86 4.73 13.80 -2.70
CA VAL A 86 4.40 12.73 -1.73
C VAL A 86 2.90 12.70 -1.40
N SER A 87 2.27 13.86 -1.22
CA SER A 87 0.84 13.95 -0.92
C SER A 87 -0.04 13.49 -2.08
N GLN A 88 0.37 13.77 -3.31
CA GLN A 88 -0.33 13.36 -4.53
C GLN A 88 -0.15 11.87 -4.81
N LEU A 89 1.06 11.32 -4.60
CA LEU A 89 1.33 9.89 -4.66
C LEU A 89 0.43 9.13 -3.68
N ARG A 90 0.38 9.57 -2.42
CA ARG A 90 -0.48 8.97 -1.40
C ARG A 90 -1.94 8.91 -1.83
N LEU A 91 -2.50 10.01 -2.35
CA LEU A 91 -3.90 10.00 -2.79
C LEU A 91 -4.14 9.06 -3.98
N ARG A 92 -3.16 8.88 -4.88
CA ARG A 92 -3.28 7.92 -6.00
C ARG A 92 -3.39 6.48 -5.52
N LEU A 93 -2.64 6.12 -4.49
CA LEU A 93 -2.71 4.78 -3.90
C LEU A 93 -3.98 4.60 -3.05
N VAL A 94 -4.37 5.63 -2.29
CA VAL A 94 -5.55 5.57 -1.41
C VAL A 94 -6.85 5.51 -2.23
N ASP A 95 -7.02 6.39 -3.21
CA ASP A 95 -8.24 6.51 -3.99
C ASP A 95 -7.94 7.03 -5.42
N ALA A 96 -7.46 6.12 -6.27
CA ALA A 96 -7.16 6.41 -7.67
C ALA A 96 -8.38 6.94 -8.45
N SER A 97 -9.59 6.51 -8.07
CA SER A 97 -10.84 6.82 -8.77
C SER A 97 -11.19 8.32 -8.76
N ARG A 98 -10.61 9.09 -7.84
CA ARG A 98 -10.78 10.55 -7.80
C ARG A 98 -10.12 11.28 -8.96
N PHE A 99 -9.09 10.68 -9.57
CA PHE A 99 -8.41 11.27 -10.72
C PHE A 99 -9.02 10.81 -12.04
N ASN A 100 -9.48 9.56 -12.07
CA ASN A 100 -10.23 9.01 -13.18
C ASN A 100 -11.22 7.97 -12.63
N PRO A 101 -12.54 8.26 -12.62
CA PRO A 101 -13.56 7.32 -12.13
C PRO A 101 -13.60 6.00 -12.89
N GLU A 102 -13.10 5.98 -14.13
CA GLU A 102 -13.04 4.80 -15.00
C GLU A 102 -11.67 4.09 -14.92
N THR A 103 -10.80 4.48 -13.98
CA THR A 103 -9.48 3.84 -13.83
C THR A 103 -9.60 2.37 -13.47
N ILE A 104 -8.76 1.54 -14.10
CA ILE A 104 -8.57 0.14 -13.71
C ILE A 104 -7.60 -0.02 -12.54
N MET A 105 -6.87 1.05 -12.17
CA MET A 105 -5.97 1.03 -11.01
C MET A 105 -6.80 0.91 -9.72
N PRO A 106 -6.55 -0.10 -8.87
CA PRO A 106 -7.28 -0.24 -7.62
C PRO A 106 -7.10 0.96 -6.69
N SER A 107 -8.15 1.28 -5.93
CA SER A 107 -8.03 2.14 -4.74
C SER A 107 -7.62 1.26 -3.57
N TYR A 108 -6.31 1.23 -3.28
CA TYR A 108 -5.71 0.21 -2.41
C TYR A 108 -6.07 0.38 -0.93
N TYR A 109 -6.48 1.58 -0.50
CA TYR A 109 -6.84 1.89 0.88
C TYR A 109 -8.35 2.19 1.05
N ARG A 110 -9.20 1.58 0.21
CA ARG A 110 -10.67 1.67 0.29
C ARG A 110 -11.27 0.29 0.58
N HIS A 111 -12.32 0.23 1.40
CA HIS A 111 -13.02 -1.02 1.73
C HIS A 111 -14.54 -0.96 1.56
N ASP A 112 -15.09 0.20 1.17
CA ASP A 112 -16.51 0.46 1.02
C ASP A 112 -16.90 0.75 -0.44
N GLY A 113 -18.21 0.81 -0.71
CA GLY A 113 -18.73 1.06 -2.06
C GLY A 113 -18.40 -0.03 -3.09
N LEU A 114 -18.03 -1.23 -2.63
CA LEU A 114 -17.64 -2.37 -3.47
C LEU A 114 -18.76 -3.40 -3.57
N VAL A 115 -18.82 -4.10 -4.71
CA VAL A 115 -19.82 -5.16 -4.97
C VAL A 115 -19.16 -6.52 -5.03
N ARG A 116 -19.77 -7.52 -4.39
CA ARG A 116 -19.33 -8.94 -4.44
C ARG A 116 -17.85 -9.13 -4.07
N VAL A 117 -17.41 -8.47 -3.00
CA VAL A 117 -16.03 -8.51 -2.52
C VAL A 117 -15.66 -9.94 -2.10
N GLY A 118 -14.48 -10.40 -2.51
CA GLY A 118 -13.94 -11.69 -2.09
C GLY A 118 -13.81 -11.76 -0.56
N ARG A 119 -14.09 -12.93 0.02
CA ARG A 119 -14.19 -13.13 1.48
C ARG A 119 -13.00 -12.58 2.27
N ASN A 120 -11.78 -12.63 1.71
CA ASN A 120 -10.56 -12.16 2.38
C ASN A 120 -10.44 -10.63 2.48
N PHE A 121 -11.23 -9.88 1.72
CA PHE A 121 -11.18 -8.41 1.63
C PHE A 121 -12.44 -7.71 2.13
N VAL A 122 -13.45 -8.45 2.60
CA VAL A 122 -14.67 -7.85 3.14
C VAL A 122 -14.32 -6.97 4.34
N GLY A 123 -14.65 -5.67 4.24
CA GLY A 123 -14.37 -4.68 5.28
C GLY A 123 -12.89 -4.35 5.47
N LYS A 124 -12.02 -4.72 4.52
CA LYS A 124 -10.56 -4.49 4.61
C LYS A 124 -10.04 -3.83 3.34
N PRO A 125 -9.07 -2.90 3.46
CA PRO A 125 -8.34 -2.42 2.31
C PRO A 125 -7.45 -3.51 1.72
N ILE A 126 -6.96 -3.30 0.49
CA ILE A 126 -5.99 -4.20 -0.16
C ILE A 126 -4.61 -4.05 0.52
N LEU A 127 -4.22 -2.83 0.86
CA LEU A 127 -2.97 -2.50 1.55
C LEU A 127 -3.26 -1.85 2.90
N SER A 128 -2.39 -2.04 3.87
CA SER A 128 -2.39 -1.30 5.13
C SER A 128 -1.85 0.12 4.97
N ALA A 129 -2.09 0.99 5.96
CA ALA A 129 -1.52 2.35 5.98
C ALA A 129 0.01 2.34 5.85
N ALA A 130 0.68 1.41 6.54
CA ALA A 130 2.13 1.29 6.50
C ALA A 130 2.64 0.88 5.11
N GLU A 131 1.99 -0.09 4.46
CA GLU A 131 2.35 -0.49 3.09
C GLU A 131 2.15 0.64 2.09
N ILE A 132 1.09 1.44 2.25
CA ILE A 132 0.87 2.65 1.44
C ILE A 132 2.04 3.62 1.63
N GLU A 133 2.41 3.94 2.87
CA GLU A 133 3.52 4.88 3.13
C GLU A 133 4.86 4.36 2.60
N ASP A 134 5.14 3.06 2.74
CA ASP A 134 6.35 2.43 2.21
C ASP A 134 6.40 2.57 0.67
N ILE A 135 5.31 2.25 -0.04
CA ILE A 135 5.22 2.42 -1.50
C ILE A 135 5.37 3.89 -1.90
N VAL A 136 4.69 4.82 -1.20
CA VAL A 136 4.82 6.26 -1.45
C VAL A 136 6.26 6.71 -1.29
N ALA A 137 6.95 6.26 -0.24
CA ALA A 137 8.35 6.58 0.00
C ALA A 137 9.23 6.11 -1.15
N TYR A 138 9.01 4.89 -1.66
CA TYR A 138 9.73 4.38 -2.83
C TYR A 138 9.42 5.16 -4.12
N LEU A 139 8.15 5.37 -4.45
CA LEU A 139 7.77 6.09 -5.68
C LEU A 139 8.32 7.53 -5.68
N ALA A 140 8.43 8.16 -4.51
CA ALA A 140 9.01 9.49 -4.37
C ALA A 140 10.51 9.54 -4.68
N THR A 141 11.23 8.40 -4.57
CA THR A 141 12.65 8.30 -4.96
C THR A 141 12.85 8.10 -6.47
N LEU A 142 11.79 7.78 -7.22
CA LEU A 142 11.86 7.60 -8.68
C LEU A 142 11.92 8.97 -9.36
N ARG A 143 13.08 9.60 -9.25
CA ARG A 143 13.44 10.85 -9.92
C ARG A 143 14.39 10.52 -11.09
N ASP A 144 14.66 11.51 -11.93
CA ASP A 144 15.41 11.33 -13.20
C ASP A 144 16.81 10.76 -12.93
#